data_AF-A0A3D1YNR6-F1
#
_entry.id   AF-A0A3D1YNR6-F1
#
_cell.length_a   1.000
_cell.length_b   1.000
_cell.length_c   1.000
_cell.angle_alpha   90.00
_cell.angle_beta   90.00
_cell.angle_gamma   90.00
#
_symmetry.space_group_name_H-M   'P 1'
#
loop_
_entity.id
_entity.type
_entity.pdbx_description
1 polymer ?
#
loop_
_entity_poly.entity_id
_entity_poly.type
_entity_poly.pdbx_seq_one_letter_code
_entity_poly.pdbx_strand_id
1 'polypeptide(L)'
;MRGNFPGNAHLKCLSAVQHAVLMTVLSVTTPALLWASDSTDFERGPVLQVEMKGSILRVYGEQLLATPEDRVFFGAEEADYLFEPRLLDANNSRIQLMLPFQPISGRYKLKIGKTESEPAIDLVLVIDDSRIDIDDQTRGTADAVLTVTDCQEVEADCVSDLDDDSSAFCGMSADFDPYQGSQAITVSNTQELHLDDYYTIEARVLLRDYVRGGIIVDKYSGSGRGREYRLSVGKDGLLRGWFSVDGTLANSRGLYSDYPVPTNRWVHVASTNEEGLMRLFIDGQLVAEKEYSARPAQLGYQNIAIGGNNCCRGYYEVLNGLVDEVRISNETRYRASFQPPTQEFEPDARTLLLMHFSEAGKNEGLVGGDAQLSSFNKIRSCAAS
;
A
#
# COMPACT_ATOMS: atom_id res chain seq x y z
N MET A 1 60.98 -55.05 37.43
CA MET A 1 60.21 -56.04 38.23
C MET A 1 58.77 -55.94 37.75
N ARG A 2 58.25 -56.98 37.07
CA ARG A 2 57.26 -57.95 37.61
C ARG A 2 55.92 -57.27 38.00
N GLY A 3 54.79 -57.49 37.31
CA GLY A 3 54.53 -58.21 36.05
C GLY A 3 53.17 -58.93 36.03
N ASN A 4 52.90 -59.65 34.92
CA ASN A 4 52.02 -60.83 34.82
C ASN A 4 50.48 -60.60 34.87
N PHE A 5 49.62 -61.41 34.22
CA PHE A 5 49.76 -62.55 33.28
C PHE A 5 48.48 -62.66 32.41
N PRO A 6 48.49 -63.32 31.24
CA PRO A 6 47.28 -63.79 30.54
C PRO A 6 46.84 -65.18 31.04
N GLY A 7 45.57 -65.58 30.81
CA GLY A 7 45.05 -66.89 31.23
C GLY A 7 43.86 -67.39 30.39
N ASN A 8 43.97 -68.64 29.90
CA ASN A 8 42.97 -69.34 29.08
C ASN A 8 41.80 -69.92 29.91
N ALA A 9 40.62 -70.07 29.29
CA ALA A 9 39.51 -71.03 29.54
C ALA A 9 38.16 -70.43 29.04
N HIS A 10 37.15 -71.16 28.53
CA HIS A 10 37.03 -72.59 28.20
C HIS A 10 35.79 -72.86 27.29
N LEU A 11 35.95 -73.75 26.30
CA LEU A 11 35.01 -74.82 25.86
C LEU A 11 33.67 -74.56 25.10
N LYS A 12 33.33 -75.57 24.27
CA LYS A 12 32.06 -75.91 23.57
C LYS A 12 31.75 -75.07 22.30
N CYS A 13 31.88 -75.55 21.05
CA CYS A 13 31.75 -76.86 20.36
C CYS A 13 30.31 -77.22 19.90
N LEU A 14 30.22 -77.73 18.65
CA LEU A 14 29.04 -78.23 17.89
C LEU A 14 28.11 -77.16 17.26
N SER A 15 27.52 -77.30 16.06
CA SER A 15 27.78 -78.17 14.87
C SER A 15 26.79 -77.81 13.71
N ALA A 16 26.99 -78.39 12.50
CA ALA A 16 26.21 -78.24 11.24
C ALA A 16 26.43 -76.91 10.50
N VAL A 17 26.99 -76.80 9.28
CA VAL A 17 27.17 -77.68 8.08
C VAL A 17 25.91 -77.85 7.20
N GLN A 18 26.16 -77.75 5.88
CA GLN A 18 25.26 -77.88 4.71
C GLN A 18 24.55 -76.57 4.29
N HIS A 19 24.56 -76.14 3.01
CA HIS A 19 25.29 -76.60 1.81
C HIS A 19 25.68 -75.41 0.90
N ALA A 20 26.54 -75.66 -0.11
CA ALA A 20 26.85 -74.70 -1.18
C ALA A 20 26.51 -75.31 -2.56
N VAL A 21 26.07 -74.48 -3.52
CA VAL A 21 26.13 -74.80 -4.96
C VAL A 21 26.61 -73.56 -5.72
N LEU A 22 27.65 -73.77 -6.52
CA LEU A 22 28.26 -72.82 -7.45
C LEU A 22 27.92 -73.29 -8.87
N MET A 23 27.51 -72.39 -9.76
CA MET A 23 27.57 -72.63 -11.21
C MET A 23 27.84 -71.32 -11.95
N THR A 24 29.05 -71.22 -12.49
CA THR A 24 29.50 -70.16 -13.41
C THR A 24 29.28 -70.62 -14.85
N VAL A 25 29.12 -69.70 -15.81
CA VAL A 25 29.88 -69.68 -17.10
C VAL A 25 29.51 -68.44 -17.94
N LEU A 26 30.53 -67.91 -18.63
CA LEU A 26 30.57 -66.82 -19.62
C LEU A 26 29.77 -67.18 -20.91
N SER A 27 29.45 -66.34 -21.91
CA SER A 27 29.58 -64.89 -22.24
C SER A 27 28.94 -64.67 -23.63
N VAL A 28 28.34 -63.51 -23.94
CA VAL A 28 28.37 -62.87 -25.29
C VAL A 28 28.10 -61.36 -25.11
N THR A 29 28.77 -60.52 -25.90
CA THR A 29 28.60 -59.05 -25.91
C THR A 29 27.69 -58.58 -27.06
N THR A 30 26.65 -57.80 -26.73
CA THR A 30 26.05 -56.78 -27.62
C THR A 30 25.35 -55.72 -26.74
N PRO A 31 25.43 -54.42 -27.06
CA PRO A 31 24.85 -53.37 -26.23
C PRO A 31 23.36 -53.21 -26.53
N ALA A 32 22.51 -53.71 -25.63
CA ALA A 32 21.09 -53.39 -25.63
C ALA A 32 20.86 -52.09 -24.82
N LEU A 33 20.93 -50.97 -25.53
CA LEU A 33 20.13 -49.79 -25.18
C LEU A 33 18.67 -50.25 -25.07
N LEU A 34 18.07 -50.14 -23.88
CA LEU A 34 16.81 -49.43 -23.64
C LEU A 34 16.36 -49.58 -22.16
N TRP A 35 16.27 -48.42 -21.51
CA TRP A 35 15.28 -48.06 -20.49
C TRP A 35 15.54 -48.64 -19.10
N ALA A 36 16.23 -47.81 -18.30
CA ALA A 36 15.87 -47.68 -16.89
C ALA A 36 14.35 -47.51 -16.81
N SER A 37 13.72 -48.16 -15.83
CA SER A 37 12.34 -47.84 -15.50
C SER A 37 12.33 -46.45 -14.91
N ASP A 38 11.96 -45.46 -15.72
CA ASP A 38 11.56 -44.16 -15.22
C ASP A 38 10.42 -44.40 -14.23
N SER A 39 10.73 -44.29 -12.94
CA SER A 39 9.75 -43.82 -11.99
C SER A 39 9.39 -42.41 -12.45
N THR A 40 8.31 -42.30 -13.22
CA THR A 40 7.65 -41.03 -13.49
C THR A 40 7.00 -40.56 -12.19
N ASP A 41 7.84 -40.20 -11.22
CA ASP A 41 7.53 -39.04 -10.40
C ASP A 41 7.26 -37.92 -11.39
N PHE A 42 6.00 -37.49 -11.45
CA PHE A 42 5.68 -36.20 -12.04
C PHE A 42 6.48 -35.17 -11.23
N GLU A 43 7.61 -34.72 -11.76
CA GLU A 43 8.40 -33.63 -11.18
C GLU A 43 7.45 -32.44 -11.04
N ARG A 44 6.98 -32.20 -9.81
CA ARG A 44 6.05 -31.11 -9.56
C ARG A 44 6.80 -29.81 -9.78
N GLY A 45 6.27 -28.98 -10.67
CA GLY A 45 6.73 -27.60 -10.77
C GLY A 45 6.57 -26.92 -9.41
N PRO A 46 7.50 -26.04 -9.01
CA PRO A 46 7.47 -25.42 -7.69
C PRO A 46 6.22 -24.55 -7.48
N VAL A 47 5.64 -23.97 -8.54
CA VAL A 47 4.36 -23.25 -8.49
C VAL A 47 3.21 -24.24 -8.53
N LEU A 48 2.30 -24.13 -7.56
CA LEU A 48 1.08 -24.92 -7.44
C LEU A 48 -0.17 -24.15 -7.86
N GLN A 49 -0.23 -22.84 -7.60
CA GLN A 49 -1.40 -22.00 -7.91
C GLN A 49 -1.00 -20.53 -8.09
N VAL A 50 -1.76 -19.78 -8.90
CA VAL A 50 -1.72 -18.31 -8.94
C VAL A 50 -3.10 -17.71 -8.70
N GLU A 51 -3.17 -16.57 -8.03
CA GLU A 51 -4.39 -15.77 -7.84
C GLU A 51 -4.08 -14.29 -8.12
N MET A 52 -5.02 -13.57 -8.73
CA MET A 52 -4.88 -12.13 -8.98
C MET A 52 -6.08 -11.35 -8.46
N LYS A 53 -5.82 -10.27 -7.72
CA LYS A 53 -6.81 -9.28 -7.29
C LYS A 53 -6.28 -7.87 -7.55
N GLY A 54 -6.74 -7.23 -8.62
CA GLY A 54 -6.17 -5.97 -9.11
C GLY A 54 -4.70 -6.14 -9.48
N SER A 55 -3.81 -5.31 -8.93
CA SER A 55 -2.36 -5.42 -9.09
C SER A 55 -1.67 -6.36 -8.08
N ILE A 56 -2.42 -7.07 -7.22
CA ILE A 56 -1.87 -8.09 -6.31
C ILE A 56 -1.85 -9.44 -7.02
N LEU A 57 -0.66 -10.00 -7.23
CA LEU A 57 -0.45 -11.39 -7.67
C LEU A 57 0.00 -12.22 -6.47
N ARG A 58 -0.73 -13.30 -6.17
CA ARG A 58 -0.28 -14.35 -5.23
C ARG A 58 0.18 -15.54 -6.05
N VAL A 59 1.33 -16.08 -5.68
CA VAL A 59 1.88 -17.31 -6.25
C VAL A 59 2.05 -18.26 -5.08
N TYR A 60 1.37 -19.40 -5.13
CA TYR A 60 1.44 -20.46 -4.14
C TYR A 60 2.27 -21.60 -4.70
N GLY A 61 3.03 -22.27 -3.85
CA GLY A 61 4.00 -23.26 -4.30
C GLY A 61 5.11 -23.51 -3.30
N GLU A 62 5.92 -24.52 -3.57
CA GLU A 62 7.05 -24.92 -2.74
C GLU A 62 8.34 -24.29 -3.25
N GLN A 63 9.20 -23.82 -2.33
CA GLN A 63 10.55 -23.29 -2.65
C GLN A 63 10.57 -22.13 -3.68
N LEU A 64 9.51 -21.30 -3.71
CA LEU A 64 9.37 -20.20 -4.68
C LEU A 64 10.52 -19.18 -4.65
N LEU A 65 11.10 -18.93 -3.47
CA LEU A 65 12.32 -18.15 -3.28
C LEU A 65 13.32 -19.03 -2.53
N ALA A 66 13.95 -19.96 -3.26
CA ALA A 66 14.84 -20.98 -2.70
C ALA A 66 16.15 -20.40 -2.15
N THR A 67 16.60 -19.26 -2.68
CA THR A 67 17.81 -18.55 -2.24
C THR A 67 17.51 -17.09 -1.88
N PRO A 68 18.26 -16.46 -0.94
CA PRO A 68 18.13 -15.02 -0.65
C PRO A 68 18.52 -14.10 -1.82
N GLU A 69 19.10 -14.66 -2.89
CA GLU A 69 19.45 -13.96 -4.13
C GLU A 69 18.33 -14.02 -5.18
N ASP A 70 17.27 -14.81 -4.93
CA ASP A 70 16.18 -14.98 -5.89
C ASP A 70 15.31 -13.72 -5.93
N ARG A 71 14.98 -13.31 -7.15
CA ARG A 71 14.21 -12.11 -7.48
C ARG A 71 13.06 -12.52 -8.38
N VAL A 72 11.99 -11.75 -8.34
CA VAL A 72 10.80 -11.96 -9.18
C VAL A 72 10.80 -10.95 -10.30
N PHE A 73 10.60 -11.39 -11.53
CA PHE A 73 10.45 -10.55 -12.71
C PHE A 73 9.08 -10.77 -13.35
N PHE A 74 8.41 -9.69 -13.74
CA PHE A 74 7.07 -9.70 -14.33
C PHE A 74 6.93 -8.63 -15.41
N GLY A 75 6.26 -8.96 -16.50
CA GLY A 75 6.03 -8.05 -17.63
C GLY A 75 5.21 -8.73 -18.72
N ALA A 76 4.78 -7.97 -19.73
CA ALA A 76 4.12 -8.57 -20.89
C ALA A 76 5.07 -9.57 -21.57
N GLU A 77 4.55 -10.66 -22.12
CA GLU A 77 5.36 -11.74 -22.71
C GLU A 77 6.27 -11.23 -23.83
N GLU A 78 5.78 -10.27 -24.62
CA GLU A 78 6.46 -9.63 -25.75
C GLU A 78 7.29 -8.38 -25.37
N ALA A 79 7.48 -8.11 -24.07
CA ALA A 79 8.28 -6.95 -23.64
C ALA A 79 9.79 -7.20 -23.79
N ASP A 80 10.53 -6.18 -24.24
CA ASP A 80 12.00 -6.20 -24.34
C ASP A 80 12.72 -6.30 -22.97
N TYR A 81 11.99 -6.12 -21.87
CA TYR A 81 12.49 -6.19 -20.50
C TYR A 81 11.33 -6.52 -19.54
N LEU A 82 11.64 -7.22 -18.45
CA LEU A 82 10.70 -7.45 -17.35
C LEU A 82 10.96 -6.48 -16.20
N PHE A 83 9.91 -6.12 -15.47
CA PHE A 83 10.01 -5.33 -14.24
C PHE A 83 10.16 -6.24 -13.03
N GLU A 84 10.54 -5.71 -11.88
CA GLU A 84 10.52 -6.47 -10.62
C GLU A 84 9.34 -6.04 -9.74
N PRO A 85 8.34 -6.90 -9.52
CA PRO A 85 7.27 -6.64 -8.55
C PRO A 85 7.81 -6.45 -7.14
N ARG A 86 7.15 -5.60 -6.35
CA ARG A 86 7.48 -5.49 -4.93
C ARG A 86 6.93 -6.69 -4.18
N LEU A 87 7.82 -7.48 -3.60
CA LEU A 87 7.45 -8.53 -2.64
C LEU A 87 6.80 -7.88 -1.40
N LEU A 88 5.56 -8.25 -1.12
CA LEU A 88 4.78 -7.77 0.03
C LEU A 88 4.84 -8.73 1.21
N ASP A 89 4.77 -10.03 0.92
CA ASP A 89 4.85 -11.12 1.88
C ASP A 89 5.48 -12.35 1.21
N ALA A 90 6.20 -13.16 1.99
CA ALA A 90 6.77 -14.41 1.55
C ALA A 90 6.83 -15.41 2.71
N ASN A 91 6.35 -16.62 2.46
CA ASN A 91 6.51 -17.77 3.33
C ASN A 91 6.77 -19.02 2.49
N ASN A 92 6.97 -20.17 3.16
CA ASN A 92 7.39 -21.41 2.51
C ASN A 92 6.41 -21.95 1.43
N SER A 93 5.15 -21.50 1.44
CA SER A 93 4.09 -21.97 0.54
C SER A 93 3.47 -20.88 -0.35
N ARG A 94 3.85 -19.60 -0.17
CA ARG A 94 3.26 -18.45 -0.89
C ARG A 94 4.21 -17.25 -0.93
N ILE A 95 4.26 -16.58 -2.08
CA ILE A 95 4.67 -15.18 -2.19
C ILE A 95 3.49 -14.30 -2.62
N GLN A 96 3.42 -13.08 -2.08
CA GLN A 96 2.47 -12.05 -2.47
C GLN A 96 3.23 -10.86 -3.06
N LEU A 97 2.84 -10.45 -4.27
CA LEU A 97 3.55 -9.49 -5.10
C LEU A 97 2.63 -8.32 -5.42
N MET A 98 3.12 -7.09 -5.26
CA MET A 98 2.53 -5.92 -5.88
C MET A 98 3.15 -5.73 -7.25
N LEU A 99 2.35 -5.93 -8.29
CA LEU A 99 2.75 -5.71 -9.67
C LEU A 99 2.94 -4.21 -9.95
N PRO A 100 3.91 -3.83 -10.80
CA PRO A 100 4.23 -2.42 -11.08
C PRO A 100 3.16 -1.68 -11.89
N PHE A 101 2.19 -2.41 -12.42
CA PHE A 101 1.00 -1.94 -13.11
C PHE A 101 -0.15 -2.91 -12.80
N GLN A 102 -1.40 -2.47 -12.96
CA GLN A 102 -2.54 -3.38 -13.02
C GLN A 102 -2.54 -4.07 -14.39
N PRO A 103 -2.44 -5.41 -14.48
CA PRO A 103 -2.50 -6.09 -15.76
C PRO A 103 -3.85 -5.88 -16.43
N ILE A 104 -3.82 -5.80 -17.76
CA ILE A 104 -5.00 -5.85 -18.62
C ILE A 104 -5.03 -7.23 -19.28
N SER A 105 -6.11 -7.57 -19.99
CA SER A 105 -6.20 -8.83 -20.71
C SER A 105 -5.06 -8.98 -21.74
N GLY A 106 -4.33 -10.09 -21.66
CA GLY A 106 -3.05 -10.30 -22.33
C GLY A 106 -2.20 -11.40 -21.70
N ARG A 107 -0.99 -11.59 -22.24
CA ARG A 107 -0.04 -12.63 -21.82
C ARG A 107 1.18 -12.02 -21.15
N TYR A 108 1.61 -12.57 -20.02
CA TYR A 108 2.62 -12.00 -19.15
C TYR A 108 3.63 -13.06 -18.70
N LYS A 109 4.92 -12.74 -18.72
CA LYS A 109 5.95 -13.59 -18.11
C LYS A 109 5.99 -13.34 -16.60
N LEU A 110 6.09 -14.41 -15.82
CA LEU A 110 6.45 -14.43 -14.41
C LEU A 110 7.70 -15.30 -14.28
N LYS A 111 8.83 -14.68 -13.96
CA LYS A 111 10.10 -15.38 -13.69
C LYS A 111 10.50 -15.26 -12.24
N ILE A 112 11.07 -16.32 -11.67
CA ILE A 112 11.66 -16.28 -10.33
C ILE A 112 13.03 -16.97 -10.37
N GLY A 113 14.06 -16.29 -9.89
CA GLY A 113 15.45 -16.76 -9.91
C GLY A 113 16.43 -15.60 -9.74
N LYS A 114 17.73 -15.88 -9.84
CA LYS A 114 18.78 -14.88 -9.55
C LYS A 114 18.80 -13.71 -10.52
N THR A 115 18.52 -13.99 -11.80
CA THR A 115 18.47 -12.99 -12.88
C THR A 115 17.36 -13.34 -13.87
N GLU A 116 16.91 -12.35 -14.66
CA GLU A 116 15.90 -12.55 -15.71
C GLU A 116 16.30 -13.62 -16.75
N SER A 117 17.61 -13.75 -16.99
CA SER A 117 18.23 -14.71 -17.90
C SER A 117 18.51 -16.08 -17.27
N GLU A 118 18.49 -16.20 -15.95
CA GLU A 118 18.71 -17.44 -15.20
C GLU A 118 17.55 -17.70 -14.21
N PRO A 119 16.32 -17.88 -14.70
CA PRO A 119 15.17 -18.23 -13.87
C PRO A 119 15.24 -19.69 -13.39
N ALA A 120 14.87 -19.91 -12.13
CA ALA A 120 14.50 -21.24 -11.62
C ALA A 120 13.04 -21.58 -11.94
N ILE A 121 12.21 -20.55 -12.13
CA ILE A 121 10.78 -20.61 -12.46
C ILE A 121 10.55 -19.65 -13.63
N ASP A 122 10.00 -20.11 -14.75
CA ASP A 122 9.67 -19.28 -15.92
C ASP A 122 8.27 -19.68 -16.41
N LEU A 123 7.27 -18.86 -16.06
CA LEU A 123 5.86 -19.10 -16.35
C LEU A 123 5.32 -18.00 -17.27
N VAL A 124 4.37 -18.37 -18.13
CA VAL A 124 3.50 -17.40 -18.81
C VAL A 124 2.11 -17.45 -18.17
N LEU A 125 1.65 -16.29 -17.71
CA LEU A 125 0.32 -16.08 -17.16
C LEU A 125 -0.56 -15.47 -18.26
N VAL A 126 -1.68 -16.12 -18.55
CA VAL A 126 -2.71 -15.64 -19.46
C VAL A 126 -3.79 -14.98 -18.61
N ILE A 127 -4.04 -13.70 -18.85
CA ILE A 127 -5.03 -12.90 -18.12
C ILE A 127 -6.11 -12.50 -19.11
N ASP A 128 -7.37 -12.78 -18.76
CA ASP A 128 -8.57 -12.31 -19.46
C ASP A 128 -9.46 -11.54 -18.46
N ASP A 129 -10.46 -10.82 -18.95
CA ASP A 129 -11.33 -9.89 -18.18
C ASP A 129 -12.01 -10.53 -16.93
N SER A 130 -12.01 -11.86 -16.81
CA SER A 130 -12.58 -12.61 -15.68
C SER A 130 -11.70 -13.75 -15.16
N ARG A 131 -10.49 -13.94 -15.71
CA ARG A 131 -9.70 -15.17 -15.55
C ARG A 131 -8.20 -14.90 -15.48
N ILE A 132 -7.50 -15.67 -14.66
CA ILE A 132 -6.05 -15.87 -14.76
C ILE A 132 -5.79 -17.36 -14.90
N ASP A 133 -4.98 -17.73 -15.90
CA ASP A 133 -4.49 -19.08 -16.11
C ASP A 133 -2.96 -19.07 -16.31
N ILE A 134 -2.33 -20.23 -16.15
CA ILE A 134 -0.93 -20.46 -16.49
C ILE A 134 -0.91 -21.20 -17.84
N ASP A 135 -0.21 -20.64 -18.82
CA ASP A 135 -0.12 -21.20 -20.17
C ASP A 135 0.41 -22.63 -20.14
N ASP A 136 -0.34 -23.56 -20.76
CA ASP A 136 -0.07 -25.00 -20.75
C ASP A 136 1.35 -25.40 -21.21
N GLN A 137 2.05 -24.58 -22.00
CA GLN A 137 3.43 -24.82 -22.42
C GLN A 137 4.45 -24.53 -21.29
N THR A 138 4.07 -23.70 -20.32
CA THR A 138 4.89 -23.32 -19.16
C THR A 138 4.37 -23.87 -17.83
N ARG A 139 3.11 -24.33 -17.81
CA ARG A 139 2.34 -24.74 -16.63
C ARG A 139 2.98 -25.85 -15.79
N GLY A 140 3.68 -26.79 -16.41
CA GLY A 140 4.22 -27.96 -15.72
C GLY A 140 3.12 -28.74 -14.99
N THR A 141 3.11 -28.69 -13.66
CA THR A 141 2.08 -29.29 -12.79
C THR A 141 1.27 -28.25 -12.00
N ALA A 142 1.28 -26.98 -12.39
CA ALA A 142 0.60 -25.91 -11.67
C ALA A 142 -0.91 -25.85 -12.03
N ASP A 143 -1.78 -25.79 -11.02
CA ASP A 143 -3.23 -25.65 -11.19
C ASP A 143 -3.65 -24.19 -11.02
N ALA A 144 -4.25 -23.58 -12.05
CA ALA A 144 -4.86 -22.27 -11.92
C ALA A 144 -6.26 -22.37 -11.29
N VAL A 145 -6.35 -22.15 -9.98
CA VAL A 145 -7.63 -21.94 -9.29
C VAL A 145 -7.93 -20.45 -9.23
N LEU A 146 -9.16 -20.11 -9.64
CA LEU A 146 -9.41 -18.90 -10.40
C LEU A 146 -10.53 -18.08 -9.76
N THR A 147 -10.13 -17.01 -9.07
CA THR A 147 -11.02 -15.97 -8.55
C THR A 147 -10.46 -14.59 -8.89
N VAL A 148 -10.65 -14.17 -10.14
CA VAL A 148 -10.70 -12.74 -10.46
C VAL A 148 -12.08 -12.26 -10.02
N THR A 149 -12.20 -11.84 -8.77
CA THR A 149 -13.45 -11.28 -8.24
C THR A 149 -13.59 -9.84 -8.75
N ASP A 150 -14.07 -9.70 -9.98
CA ASP A 150 -14.65 -8.43 -10.44
C ASP A 150 -16.13 -8.36 -10.01
N CYS A 151 -16.61 -7.15 -9.73
CA CYS A 151 -17.80 -6.96 -8.90
C CYS A 151 -19.11 -7.29 -9.64
N GLN A 152 -19.85 -8.29 -9.14
CA GLN A 152 -21.30 -8.37 -9.35
C GLN A 152 -22.02 -8.64 -8.02
N GLU A 153 -23.02 -7.80 -7.73
CA GLU A 153 -23.89 -7.89 -6.56
C GLU A 153 -24.79 -9.13 -6.63
N VAL A 154 -24.73 -10.03 -5.65
CA VAL A 154 -25.90 -10.73 -5.10
C VAL A 154 -25.64 -11.06 -3.62
N GLU A 155 -26.66 -10.91 -2.77
CA GLU A 155 -26.62 -11.24 -1.34
C GLU A 155 -26.54 -12.76 -1.03
N ALA A 156 -26.13 -13.02 0.22
CA ALA A 156 -26.51 -14.13 1.12
C ALA A 156 -25.51 -15.27 1.39
N ASP A 157 -25.36 -15.52 2.70
CA ASP A 157 -24.71 -16.65 3.39
C ASP A 157 -23.24 -17.00 3.07
N CYS A 158 -22.33 -16.54 3.94
CA CYS A 158 -21.50 -17.47 4.71
C CYS A 158 -21.09 -16.89 6.08
N VAL A 159 -21.44 -17.67 7.11
CA VAL A 159 -21.25 -17.47 8.55
C VAL A 159 -19.89 -16.90 8.98
N SER A 160 -19.96 -15.90 9.87
CA SER A 160 -18.93 -15.33 10.73
C SER A 160 -17.70 -16.19 11.06
N ASP A 161 -16.52 -15.69 10.70
CA ASP A 161 -15.33 -15.76 11.57
C ASP A 161 -15.15 -14.40 12.23
N LEU A 162 -14.88 -14.40 13.54
CA LEU A 162 -15.02 -13.24 14.44
C LEU A 162 -14.29 -11.98 13.97
N ASP A 163 -15.09 -10.93 13.80
CA ASP A 163 -14.69 -9.56 13.51
C ASP A 163 -13.56 -9.05 14.43
N ASP A 164 -12.42 -8.72 13.83
CA ASP A 164 -11.72 -7.47 14.18
C ASP A 164 -12.16 -6.42 13.15
N ASP A 165 -13.45 -6.07 13.19
CA ASP A 165 -14.05 -4.98 12.41
C ASP A 165 -13.52 -3.65 12.94
N SER A 166 -12.30 -3.34 12.49
CA SER A 166 -11.55 -2.16 12.86
C SER A 166 -10.83 -1.58 11.64
N SER A 167 -11.54 -0.66 10.97
CA SER A 167 -10.98 0.45 10.18
C SER A 167 -10.49 0.18 8.75
N ALA A 168 -11.39 -0.24 7.86
CA ALA A 168 -11.50 0.48 6.61
C ALA A 168 -12.21 1.82 6.88
N PHE A 169 -11.49 2.78 7.46
CA PHE A 169 -12.05 4.10 7.79
C PHE A 169 -12.39 4.93 6.54
N CYS A 170 -12.08 4.42 5.33
CA CYS A 170 -12.31 5.03 4.04
C CYS A 170 -12.43 3.99 2.93
N GLY A 171 -13.35 4.23 2.00
CA GLY A 171 -13.39 3.50 0.72
C GLY A 171 -12.32 3.99 -0.28
N MET A 172 -12.22 5.30 -0.47
CA MET A 172 -11.40 5.96 -1.51
C MET A 172 -10.56 7.10 -0.92
N SER A 173 -9.57 7.55 -1.67
CA SER A 173 -8.66 8.63 -1.27
C SER A 173 -8.12 9.38 -2.49
N ALA A 174 -7.74 10.64 -2.31
CA ALA A 174 -7.06 11.42 -3.33
C ALA A 174 -5.55 11.14 -3.32
N ASP A 175 -5.01 10.70 -4.46
CA ASP A 175 -3.61 10.33 -4.66
C ASP A 175 -2.82 11.49 -5.30
N PHE A 176 -1.82 11.98 -4.55
CA PHE A 176 -0.91 13.03 -4.96
C PHE A 176 0.52 12.48 -5.07
N ASP A 177 1.08 12.57 -6.28
CA ASP A 177 2.44 12.19 -6.61
C ASP A 177 3.14 13.36 -7.34
N PRO A 178 4.08 14.08 -6.70
CA PRO A 178 4.76 15.23 -7.29
C PRO A 178 5.76 14.82 -8.39
N TYR A 179 6.13 13.55 -8.49
CA TYR A 179 7.01 13.02 -9.54
C TYR A 179 6.21 12.66 -10.81
N GLN A 180 4.94 12.26 -10.65
CA GLN A 180 4.01 12.01 -11.76
C GLN A 180 3.20 13.25 -12.18
N GLY A 181 3.52 14.42 -11.62
CA GLY A 181 2.92 15.68 -12.01
C GLY A 181 1.49 15.88 -11.49
N SER A 182 1.13 15.29 -10.34
CA SER A 182 -0.13 15.59 -9.68
C SER A 182 -0.28 17.09 -9.40
N GLN A 183 -1.52 17.56 -9.42
CA GLN A 183 -1.89 18.94 -9.10
C GLN A 183 -2.87 18.94 -7.93
N ALA A 184 -3.12 20.12 -7.36
CA ALA A 184 -4.14 20.28 -6.33
C ALA A 184 -5.54 19.91 -6.87
N ILE A 185 -6.40 19.41 -6.00
CA ILE A 185 -7.84 19.27 -6.28
C ILE A 185 -8.52 20.56 -5.81
N THR A 186 -9.31 21.21 -6.68
CA THR A 186 -10.06 22.42 -6.31
C THR A 186 -11.47 22.06 -5.90
N VAL A 187 -11.92 22.45 -4.71
CA VAL A 187 -13.34 22.32 -4.33
C VAL A 187 -14.09 23.55 -4.83
N SER A 188 -15.08 23.34 -5.70
CA SER A 188 -15.82 24.43 -6.34
C SER A 188 -16.65 25.26 -5.35
N ASN A 189 -16.93 26.52 -5.68
CA ASN A 189 -17.85 27.41 -4.95
C ASN A 189 -17.56 27.60 -3.43
N THR A 190 -16.32 27.39 -2.98
CA THR A 190 -15.93 27.46 -1.56
C THR A 190 -15.41 28.84 -1.15
N GLN A 191 -15.63 29.89 -1.95
CA GLN A 191 -15.14 31.25 -1.66
C GLN A 191 -15.60 31.75 -0.28
N GLU A 192 -16.87 31.58 0.05
CA GLU A 192 -17.49 31.99 1.32
C GLU A 192 -17.12 31.08 2.52
N LEU A 193 -16.28 30.05 2.31
CA LEU A 193 -15.82 29.17 3.40
C LEU A 193 -14.76 29.88 4.24
N HIS A 194 -15.24 30.54 5.31
CA HIS A 194 -14.46 31.31 6.26
C HIS A 194 -14.23 30.57 7.58
N LEU A 195 -13.10 30.87 8.21
CA LEU A 195 -12.80 30.47 9.58
C LEU A 195 -12.83 31.70 10.48
N ASP A 196 -13.18 31.51 11.75
CA ASP A 196 -13.26 32.57 12.75
C ASP A 196 -12.58 32.11 14.06
N ASP A 197 -13.02 32.60 15.22
CA ASP A 197 -12.45 32.25 16.53
C ASP A 197 -12.56 30.75 16.89
N TYR A 198 -13.50 30.02 16.28
CA TYR A 198 -13.72 28.58 16.50
C TYR A 198 -13.63 27.82 15.17
N TYR A 199 -12.70 26.87 15.06
CA TYR A 199 -12.64 25.96 13.91
C TYR A 199 -11.90 24.66 14.18
N THR A 200 -12.12 23.70 13.28
CA THR A 200 -11.32 22.49 13.08
C THR A 200 -11.06 22.32 11.58
N ILE A 201 -9.79 22.14 11.19
CA ILE A 201 -9.40 21.61 9.89
C ILE A 201 -8.76 20.25 10.17
N GLU A 202 -9.25 19.19 9.57
CA GLU A 202 -8.71 17.84 9.77
C GLU A 202 -8.75 17.03 8.49
N ALA A 203 -7.90 16.00 8.44
CA ALA A 203 -7.83 15.02 7.38
C ALA A 203 -7.18 13.74 7.91
N ARG A 204 -7.29 12.67 7.13
CA ARG A 204 -6.39 11.53 7.21
C ARG A 204 -5.40 11.60 6.06
N VAL A 205 -4.15 11.25 6.34
CA VAL A 205 -3.08 11.28 5.34
C VAL A 205 -2.23 10.02 5.41
N LEU A 206 -1.81 9.50 4.26
CA LEU A 206 -0.67 8.58 4.17
C LEU A 206 0.43 9.28 3.40
N LEU A 207 1.47 9.70 4.11
CA LEU A 207 2.64 10.35 3.52
C LEU A 207 3.64 9.28 3.04
N ARG A 208 4.11 9.37 1.80
CA ARG A 208 5.14 8.46 1.27
C ARG A 208 6.54 8.92 1.69
N ASP A 209 6.84 10.21 1.48
CA ASP A 209 8.11 10.86 1.85
C ASP A 209 7.98 12.40 1.91
N TYR A 210 8.87 13.08 2.62
CA TYR A 210 8.86 14.54 2.85
C TYR A 210 9.57 15.35 1.73
N VAL A 211 9.17 15.12 0.48
CA VAL A 211 9.92 15.55 -0.72
C VAL A 211 10.29 17.05 -0.75
N ARG A 212 9.30 17.95 -0.59
CA ARG A 212 9.47 19.43 -0.62
C ARG A 212 8.63 20.17 0.42
N GLY A 213 7.90 19.44 1.25
CA GLY A 213 6.68 19.90 1.91
C GLY A 213 5.46 19.68 1.01
N GLY A 214 4.32 19.38 1.62
CA GLY A 214 3.09 19.00 0.95
C GLY A 214 1.88 19.61 1.65
N ILE A 215 1.01 20.25 0.88
CA ILE A 215 -0.23 20.84 1.38
C ILE A 215 -1.28 19.75 1.53
N ILE A 216 -2.05 19.82 2.62
CA ILE A 216 -3.23 18.97 2.83
C ILE A 216 -4.47 19.78 2.44
N VAL A 217 -4.64 20.97 3.03
CA VAL A 217 -5.70 21.94 2.72
C VAL A 217 -5.08 23.33 2.56
N ASP A 218 -5.45 24.06 1.51
CA ASP A 218 -5.09 25.46 1.26
C ASP A 218 -6.32 26.31 0.96
N LYS A 219 -6.34 27.55 1.48
CA LYS A 219 -7.15 28.65 0.94
C LYS A 219 -6.20 29.82 0.66
N TYR A 220 -5.49 29.72 -0.46
CA TYR A 220 -4.29 30.52 -0.73
C TYR A 220 -4.18 30.92 -2.20
N SER A 221 -3.80 32.18 -2.41
CA SER A 221 -3.35 32.76 -3.65
C SER A 221 -1.98 33.41 -3.48
N GLY A 222 -1.17 33.30 -4.52
CA GLY A 222 0.23 33.74 -4.57
C GLY A 222 0.37 35.24 -4.82
N SER A 223 -0.71 35.93 -5.22
CA SER A 223 -0.70 37.37 -5.46
C SER A 223 -1.05 38.15 -4.20
N GLY A 224 -0.36 39.28 -4.01
CA GLY A 224 -0.73 40.37 -3.08
C GLY A 224 -1.26 39.92 -1.72
N ARG A 225 -2.60 39.87 -1.60
CA ARG A 225 -3.36 39.62 -0.37
C ARG A 225 -4.21 38.33 -0.35
N GLY A 226 -4.00 37.38 -1.25
CA GLY A 226 -4.94 36.25 -1.42
C GLY A 226 -4.86 35.08 -0.43
N ARG A 227 -4.44 35.26 0.83
CA ARG A 227 -4.07 34.12 1.71
C ARG A 227 -4.91 34.08 2.98
N GLU A 228 -5.59 32.98 3.24
CA GLU A 228 -6.47 32.86 4.40
C GLU A 228 -5.89 31.85 5.40
N TYR A 229 -5.85 30.57 5.05
CA TYR A 229 -5.35 29.50 5.94
C TYR A 229 -4.80 28.29 5.17
N ARG A 230 -4.05 27.45 5.88
CA ARG A 230 -3.41 26.23 5.39
C ARG A 230 -3.24 25.19 6.49
N LEU A 231 -3.48 23.92 6.15
CA LEU A 231 -2.95 22.75 6.85
C LEU A 231 -1.96 22.04 5.91
N SER A 232 -0.72 21.84 6.35
CA SER A 232 0.33 21.22 5.52
C SER A 232 1.38 20.49 6.34
N VAL A 233 2.21 19.69 5.67
CA VAL A 233 3.38 19.04 6.25
C VAL A 233 4.63 19.62 5.61
N GLY A 234 5.64 19.96 6.41
CA GLY A 234 6.90 20.49 5.90
C GLY A 234 7.83 19.43 5.29
N LYS A 235 8.89 19.88 4.63
CA LYS A 235 10.01 18.99 4.21
C LYS A 235 10.80 18.37 5.37
N ASP A 236 10.56 18.88 6.58
CA ASP A 236 11.03 18.37 7.87
C ASP A 236 10.03 17.38 8.50
N GLY A 237 8.94 17.05 7.80
CA GLY A 237 7.88 16.17 8.28
C GLY A 237 6.95 16.78 9.32
N LEU A 238 7.22 17.99 9.81
CA LEU A 238 6.41 18.64 10.84
C LEU A 238 5.04 19.05 10.27
N LEU A 239 3.97 18.75 11.00
CA LEU A 239 2.62 19.25 10.74
C LEU A 239 2.60 20.76 10.99
N ARG A 240 1.87 21.50 10.14
CA ARG A 240 1.83 22.97 10.14
C ARG A 240 0.40 23.44 9.97
N GLY A 241 -0.11 24.12 10.99
CA GLY A 241 -1.31 24.94 10.87
C GLY A 241 -0.88 26.39 10.69
N TRP A 242 -1.41 27.07 9.66
CA TRP A 242 -1.03 28.43 9.34
C TRP A 242 -2.23 29.27 8.90
N PHE A 243 -2.26 30.54 9.28
CA PHE A 243 -3.22 31.51 8.75
C PHE A 243 -2.62 32.90 8.61
N SER A 244 -3.16 33.71 7.70
CA SER A 244 -2.87 35.14 7.65
C SER A 244 -3.99 35.94 8.31
N VAL A 245 -3.66 37.14 8.81
CA VAL A 245 -4.63 38.05 9.45
C VAL A 245 -5.18 39.09 8.47
N ASP A 246 -4.44 39.40 7.40
CA ASP A 246 -4.76 40.49 6.46
C ASP A 246 -4.56 40.14 4.96
N GLY A 247 -4.37 38.86 4.67
CA GLY A 247 -4.06 38.34 3.34
C GLY A 247 -2.58 38.24 2.98
N THR A 248 -1.69 38.83 3.79
CA THR A 248 -0.26 38.93 3.49
C THR A 248 0.56 37.83 4.18
N LEU A 249 1.75 37.53 3.65
CA LEU A 249 2.71 36.67 4.36
C LEU A 249 3.27 37.34 5.63
N ALA A 250 3.37 38.66 5.63
CA ALA A 250 4.02 39.44 6.68
C ALA A 250 3.25 39.45 8.00
N ASN A 251 1.91 39.40 7.95
CA ASN A 251 1.06 39.32 9.14
C ASN A 251 0.34 37.96 9.19
N SER A 252 1.11 36.92 9.46
CA SER A 252 0.62 35.55 9.59
C SER A 252 0.94 34.93 10.95
N ARG A 253 0.28 33.82 11.26
CA ARG A 253 0.50 32.97 12.43
C ARG A 253 0.73 31.54 11.92
N GLY A 254 1.68 30.84 12.54
CA GLY A 254 2.05 29.49 12.16
C GLY A 254 2.44 28.69 13.39
N LEU A 255 1.75 27.58 13.59
CA LEU A 255 2.05 26.57 14.59
C LEU A 255 2.65 25.34 13.89
N TYR A 256 3.63 24.71 14.52
CA TYR A 256 4.38 23.57 14.00
C TYR A 256 4.34 22.48 15.06
N SER A 257 4.23 21.21 14.68
CA SER A 257 4.34 20.09 15.61
C SER A 257 5.77 19.93 16.14
N ASP A 258 5.92 19.43 17.36
CA ASP A 258 7.24 19.15 17.95
C ASP A 258 7.95 17.93 17.30
N TYR A 259 7.19 17.08 16.61
CA TYR A 259 7.67 15.87 15.93
C TYR A 259 6.95 15.64 14.60
N PRO A 260 7.53 14.89 13.65
CA PRO A 260 6.97 14.74 12.31
C PRO A 260 5.76 13.82 12.24
N VAL A 261 4.91 14.03 11.24
CA VAL A 261 3.78 13.16 10.85
C VAL A 261 4.34 11.87 10.27
N PRO A 262 4.06 10.68 10.84
CA PRO A 262 4.59 9.41 10.34
C PRO A 262 4.32 9.17 8.85
N THR A 263 5.29 8.58 8.15
CA THR A 263 5.15 8.12 6.76
C THR A 263 4.76 6.64 6.68
N ASN A 264 4.27 6.22 5.51
CA ASN A 264 3.97 4.84 5.14
C ASN A 264 2.94 4.14 6.06
N ARG A 265 2.09 4.94 6.71
CA ARG A 265 0.84 4.54 7.38
C ARG A 265 -0.18 5.66 7.25
N TRP A 266 -1.45 5.33 7.38
CA TRP A 266 -2.49 6.33 7.59
C TRP A 266 -2.35 6.98 8.97
N VAL A 267 -2.51 8.30 9.00
CA VAL A 267 -2.39 9.15 10.18
C VAL A 267 -3.53 10.16 10.18
N HIS A 268 -4.24 10.30 11.31
CA HIS A 268 -5.17 11.43 11.50
C HIS A 268 -4.38 12.70 11.84
N VAL A 269 -4.66 13.80 11.16
CA VAL A 269 -4.04 15.09 11.42
C VAL A 269 -5.08 16.19 11.52
N ALA A 270 -4.97 17.04 12.53
CA ALA A 270 -5.90 18.15 12.73
C ALA A 270 -5.22 19.42 13.22
N SER A 271 -5.82 20.56 12.88
CA SER A 271 -5.58 21.86 13.50
C SER A 271 -6.90 22.42 14.01
N THR A 272 -6.94 22.83 15.27
CA THR A 272 -8.10 23.49 15.87
C THR A 272 -7.75 24.89 16.34
N ASN A 273 -8.77 25.74 16.46
CA ASN A 273 -8.68 27.02 17.16
C ASN A 273 -9.87 27.18 18.11
N GLU A 274 -9.64 27.80 19.26
CA GLU A 274 -10.65 28.21 20.22
C GLU A 274 -10.23 29.56 20.81
N GLU A 275 -10.89 30.64 20.39
CA GLU A 275 -10.63 32.02 20.84
C GLU A 275 -9.16 32.47 20.71
N GLY A 276 -8.46 31.93 19.70
CA GLY A 276 -7.05 32.20 19.42
C GLY A 276 -6.08 31.16 20.00
N LEU A 277 -6.53 30.21 20.81
CA LEU A 277 -5.72 29.07 21.24
C LEU A 277 -5.70 28.00 20.13
N MET A 278 -4.68 28.09 19.29
CA MET A 278 -4.44 27.19 18.18
C MET A 278 -3.75 25.91 18.67
N ARG A 279 -4.19 24.75 18.18
CA ARG A 279 -3.63 23.44 18.52
C ARG A 279 -3.41 22.58 17.27
N LEU A 280 -2.47 21.65 17.35
CA LEU A 280 -2.21 20.62 16.36
C LEU A 280 -2.32 19.22 16.96
N PHE A 281 -2.79 18.26 16.16
CA PHE A 281 -2.93 16.86 16.55
C PHE A 281 -2.38 15.91 15.48
N ILE A 282 -1.76 14.81 15.90
CA ILE A 282 -1.26 13.71 15.06
C ILE A 282 -1.68 12.40 15.75
N ASP A 283 -2.43 11.55 15.04
CA ASP A 283 -3.12 10.36 15.58
C ASP A 283 -3.85 10.65 16.91
N GLY A 284 -4.51 11.81 16.96
CA GLY A 284 -5.30 12.27 18.10
C GLY A 284 -4.49 12.76 19.31
N GLN A 285 -3.17 12.60 19.33
CA GLN A 285 -2.30 13.18 20.36
C GLN A 285 -2.14 14.70 20.11
N LEU A 286 -2.28 15.52 21.16
CA LEU A 286 -1.92 16.95 21.12
C LEU A 286 -0.40 17.11 20.95
N VAL A 287 0.05 17.71 19.84
CA VAL A 287 1.48 17.78 19.46
C VAL A 287 2.10 19.17 19.48
N ALA A 288 1.26 20.20 19.60
CA ALA A 288 1.65 21.59 19.81
C ALA A 288 0.38 22.41 20.14
N GLU A 289 0.51 23.43 20.99
CA GLU A 289 -0.50 24.47 21.16
C GLU A 289 0.13 25.85 21.38
N LYS A 290 -0.58 26.90 20.99
CA LYS A 290 -0.13 28.29 21.16
C LYS A 290 -1.29 29.28 21.05
N GLU A 291 -1.29 30.26 21.96
CA GLU A 291 -2.19 31.41 21.89
C GLU A 291 -1.75 32.44 20.83
N TYR A 292 -2.71 32.93 20.07
CA TYR A 292 -2.58 34.04 19.14
C TYR A 292 -3.75 35.00 19.29
N SER A 293 -3.47 36.27 19.63
CA SER A 293 -4.47 37.34 19.61
C SER A 293 -4.77 37.80 18.17
N ALA A 294 -5.25 36.89 17.33
CA ALA A 294 -5.62 37.10 15.93
C ALA A 294 -6.47 35.96 15.40
N ARG A 295 -7.31 36.24 14.39
CA ARG A 295 -8.09 35.25 13.64
C ARG A 295 -7.68 35.19 12.16
N PRO A 296 -8.04 34.13 11.42
CA PRO A 296 -7.83 34.07 9.97
C PRO A 296 -8.50 35.21 9.22
N ALA A 297 -7.88 35.63 8.11
CA ALA A 297 -8.48 36.56 7.16
C ALA A 297 -9.70 35.91 6.49
N GLN A 298 -10.75 36.70 6.29
CA GLN A 298 -11.99 36.31 5.62
C GLN A 298 -12.11 37.16 4.35
N LEU A 299 -11.57 36.63 3.25
CA LEU A 299 -11.30 37.40 2.03
C LEU A 299 -12.29 37.10 0.90
N GLY A 300 -12.76 35.86 0.79
CA GLY A 300 -13.95 35.54 -0.01
C GLY A 300 -13.71 35.46 -1.52
N TYR A 301 -12.49 35.20 -1.97
CA TYR A 301 -12.17 35.10 -3.40
C TYR A 301 -11.20 33.97 -3.79
N GLN A 302 -10.94 33.02 -2.88
CA GLN A 302 -10.21 31.79 -3.16
C GLN A 302 -11.06 30.56 -2.84
N ASN A 303 -11.03 29.56 -3.71
CA ASN A 303 -11.54 28.22 -3.42
C ASN A 303 -10.54 27.43 -2.58
N ILE A 304 -11.03 26.42 -1.87
CA ILE A 304 -10.23 25.39 -1.22
C ILE A 304 -9.45 24.59 -2.27
N ALA A 305 -8.17 24.36 -1.98
CA ALA A 305 -7.29 23.43 -2.68
C ALA A 305 -6.94 22.28 -1.73
N ILE A 306 -6.95 21.05 -2.22
CA ILE A 306 -6.54 19.85 -1.46
C ILE A 306 -5.30 19.24 -2.13
N GLY A 307 -4.33 18.80 -1.32
CA GLY A 307 -3.12 18.10 -1.77
C GLY A 307 -2.07 18.96 -2.49
N GLY A 308 -2.29 20.27 -2.62
CA GLY A 308 -1.39 21.19 -3.33
C GLY A 308 -1.90 22.63 -3.34
N ASN A 309 -1.23 23.50 -4.09
CA ASN A 309 -1.57 24.93 -4.20
C ASN A 309 -2.18 25.27 -5.57
N ASN A 310 -3.23 26.09 -5.58
CA ASN A 310 -3.88 26.59 -6.80
C ASN A 310 -3.29 27.91 -7.36
N CYS A 311 -2.40 28.58 -6.63
CA CYS A 311 -1.98 29.94 -6.94
C CYS A 311 -1.15 30.11 -8.21
N CYS A 312 -0.40 29.07 -8.57
CA CYS A 312 0.86 29.23 -9.25
C CYS A 312 1.07 28.07 -10.21
N ARG A 313 1.36 28.36 -11.48
CA ARG A 313 1.59 27.31 -12.49
C ARG A 313 2.88 26.55 -12.15
N GLY A 314 2.76 25.28 -11.73
CA GLY A 314 3.86 24.36 -11.47
C GLY A 314 3.66 23.51 -10.21
N TYR A 315 4.47 22.45 -10.07
CA TYR A 315 4.37 21.45 -9.00
C TYR A 315 4.96 21.91 -7.65
N TYR A 316 4.50 23.06 -7.15
CA TYR A 316 4.96 23.62 -5.88
C TYR A 316 4.09 23.13 -4.71
N GLU A 317 4.75 22.59 -3.68
CA GLU A 317 4.12 22.15 -2.42
C GLU A 317 2.99 21.08 -2.59
N VAL A 318 3.02 20.33 -3.69
CA VAL A 318 2.15 19.16 -3.91
C VAL A 318 2.55 18.05 -2.93
N LEU A 319 1.55 17.46 -2.27
CA LEU A 319 1.75 16.35 -1.34
C LEU A 319 2.32 15.12 -2.06
N ASN A 320 3.16 14.36 -1.38
CA ASN A 320 3.57 13.02 -1.82
C ASN A 320 2.88 11.98 -0.93
N GLY A 321 1.66 11.60 -1.29
CA GLY A 321 0.82 10.77 -0.42
C GLY A 321 -0.64 10.71 -0.83
N LEU A 322 -1.41 10.02 0.01
CA LEU A 322 -2.86 9.95 -0.06
C LEU A 322 -3.47 10.93 0.95
N VAL A 323 -4.62 11.52 0.61
CA VAL A 323 -5.45 12.32 1.51
C VAL A 323 -6.87 11.78 1.48
N ASP A 324 -7.48 11.71 2.65
CA ASP A 324 -8.90 11.42 2.78
C ASP A 324 -9.53 12.08 4.03
N GLU A 325 -10.84 11.96 4.20
CA GLU A 325 -11.62 12.48 5.34
C GLU A 325 -11.37 13.98 5.58
N VAL A 326 -11.30 14.77 4.51
CA VAL A 326 -10.96 16.21 4.62
C VAL A 326 -12.18 16.96 5.13
N ARG A 327 -12.16 17.30 6.42
CA ARG A 327 -13.24 18.02 7.09
C ARG A 327 -12.79 19.41 7.54
N ILE A 328 -13.61 20.41 7.24
CA ILE A 328 -13.51 21.76 7.82
C ILE A 328 -14.79 22.02 8.60
N SER A 329 -14.67 22.46 9.86
CA SER A 329 -15.80 22.74 10.74
C SER A 329 -15.69 24.10 11.42
N ASN A 330 -16.81 24.77 11.66
CA ASN A 330 -16.90 26.05 12.37
C ASN A 330 -16.99 25.91 13.91
N GLU A 331 -16.47 24.80 14.44
CA GLU A 331 -16.35 24.54 15.87
C GLU A 331 -15.00 23.91 16.21
N THR A 332 -14.59 24.03 17.47
CA THR A 332 -13.43 23.34 18.05
C THR A 332 -13.85 21.92 18.46
N ARG A 333 -13.56 20.92 17.63
CA ARG A 333 -13.90 19.51 17.91
C ARG A 333 -12.97 18.88 18.94
N TYR A 334 -11.70 19.31 18.99
CA TYR A 334 -10.65 18.74 19.85
C TYR A 334 -9.98 19.83 20.71
N ARG A 335 -9.88 19.59 22.03
CA ARG A 335 -9.29 20.53 23.01
C ARG A 335 -8.10 19.95 23.79
N ALA A 336 -7.96 18.63 23.76
CA ALA A 336 -6.92 17.83 24.37
C ALA A 336 -6.78 16.54 23.55
N SER A 337 -5.79 15.69 23.86
CA SER A 337 -5.62 14.42 23.16
C SER A 337 -6.90 13.56 23.20
N PHE A 338 -7.20 12.91 22.08
CA PHE A 338 -8.39 12.09 21.85
C PHE A 338 -8.03 10.80 21.12
N GLN A 339 -8.96 9.85 21.05
CA GLN A 339 -8.88 8.74 20.11
C GLN A 339 -9.45 9.20 18.77
N PRO A 340 -8.70 9.19 17.66
CA PRO A 340 -9.26 9.47 16.35
C PRO A 340 -10.46 8.56 16.07
N PRO A 341 -11.51 9.04 15.38
CA PRO A 341 -12.55 8.15 14.88
C PRO A 341 -11.95 7.00 14.07
N THR A 342 -12.57 5.83 14.10
CA THR A 342 -12.17 4.65 13.30
C THR A 342 -13.05 4.42 12.07
N GLN A 343 -14.11 5.21 11.94
CA GLN A 343 -15.07 5.23 10.84
C GLN A 343 -14.89 6.51 9.98
N GLU A 344 -15.59 6.57 8.85
CA GLU A 344 -15.77 7.78 8.03
C GLU A 344 -16.45 8.89 8.89
N PHE A 345 -16.21 10.16 8.58
CA PHE A 345 -16.81 11.26 9.34
C PHE A 345 -18.24 11.55 8.89
N GLU A 346 -19.20 11.55 9.81
CA GLU A 346 -20.53 12.07 9.47
C GLU A 346 -20.54 13.61 9.36
N PRO A 347 -21.26 14.20 8.39
CA PRO A 347 -21.53 15.63 8.35
C PRO A 347 -22.55 16.02 9.44
N ASP A 348 -22.34 17.18 10.06
CA ASP A 348 -23.27 17.75 11.03
C ASP A 348 -23.48 19.25 10.76
N ALA A 349 -24.29 19.92 11.60
CA ALA A 349 -24.60 21.34 11.47
C ALA A 349 -23.39 22.30 11.62
N ARG A 350 -22.19 21.77 11.87
CA ARG A 350 -20.92 22.50 12.02
C ARG A 350 -19.91 22.17 10.92
N THR A 351 -20.14 21.12 10.13
CA THR A 351 -19.32 20.69 8.98
C THR A 351 -19.52 21.62 7.79
N LEU A 352 -18.53 22.50 7.54
CA LEU A 352 -18.52 23.41 6.39
C LEU A 352 -18.08 22.72 5.10
N LEU A 353 -17.10 21.82 5.19
CA LEU A 353 -16.58 21.00 4.08
C LEU A 353 -16.41 19.57 4.61
N LEU A 354 -16.73 18.58 3.79
CA LEU A 354 -16.39 17.18 4.05
C LEU A 354 -16.17 16.45 2.73
N MET A 355 -14.99 15.85 2.57
CA MET A 355 -14.58 15.11 1.38
C MET A 355 -14.07 13.72 1.78
N HIS A 356 -14.85 12.68 1.46
CA HIS A 356 -14.51 11.26 1.59
C HIS A 356 -13.77 10.67 0.38
N PHE A 357 -13.66 11.46 -0.69
CA PHE A 357 -13.23 11.06 -2.04
C PHE A 357 -13.94 9.85 -2.68
N SER A 358 -14.87 9.19 -1.97
CA SER A 358 -15.97 8.42 -2.53
C SER A 358 -16.77 9.29 -3.51
N GLU A 359 -17.51 8.64 -4.41
CA GLU A 359 -18.29 9.31 -5.47
C GLU A 359 -17.46 10.34 -6.30
N ALA A 360 -16.16 10.07 -6.47
CA ALA A 360 -15.19 10.92 -7.19
C ALA A 360 -14.98 12.33 -6.61
N GLY A 361 -15.11 12.49 -5.28
CA GLY A 361 -14.84 13.76 -4.59
C GLY A 361 -16.07 14.66 -4.48
N LYS A 362 -17.22 14.06 -4.18
CA LYS A 362 -18.41 14.76 -3.69
C LYS A 362 -18.11 15.52 -2.39
N ASN A 363 -18.77 16.68 -2.21
CA ASN A 363 -18.72 17.45 -0.96
C ASN A 363 -20.01 17.25 -0.16
N GLU A 364 -19.88 16.77 1.08
CA GLU A 364 -21.03 16.57 1.99
C GLU A 364 -21.15 17.69 3.05
N GLY A 365 -20.29 18.71 2.98
CA GLY A 365 -20.33 19.89 3.84
C GLY A 365 -21.32 20.97 3.39
N LEU A 366 -21.61 21.91 4.30
CA LEU A 366 -22.57 22.99 4.11
C LEU A 366 -22.15 24.08 3.09
N VAL A 367 -20.87 24.13 2.70
CA VAL A 367 -20.30 25.20 1.85
C VAL A 367 -19.47 24.61 0.71
N GLY A 368 -19.77 25.04 -0.51
CA GLY A 368 -19.10 24.61 -1.73
C GLY A 368 -19.96 23.74 -2.64
N GLY A 369 -19.39 23.32 -3.75
CA GLY A 369 -19.81 22.15 -4.52
C GLY A 369 -18.70 21.10 -4.51
N ASP A 370 -18.71 20.20 -5.47
CA ASP A 370 -17.79 19.05 -5.50
C ASP A 370 -16.36 19.42 -5.93
N ALA A 371 -15.47 18.44 -5.81
CA ALA A 371 -14.10 18.47 -6.31
C ALA A 371 -14.06 18.56 -7.85
N GLN A 372 -13.27 19.51 -8.34
CA GLN A 372 -12.95 19.64 -9.76
C GLN A 372 -11.70 18.79 -10.06
N LEU A 373 -11.94 17.55 -10.48
CA LEU A 373 -10.87 16.65 -10.92
C LEU A 373 -10.41 16.99 -12.34
N SER A 374 -9.09 16.98 -12.52
CA SER A 374 -8.41 17.09 -13.82
C SER A 374 -7.74 15.77 -14.18
N SER A 375 -7.18 15.67 -15.39
CA SER A 375 -6.35 14.54 -15.82
C SER A 375 -5.08 14.31 -14.98
N PHE A 376 -4.72 15.24 -14.10
CA PHE A 376 -3.58 15.13 -13.17
C PHE A 376 -3.98 14.67 -11.77
N ASN A 377 -5.28 14.51 -11.50
CA ASN A 377 -5.79 14.02 -10.22
C ASN A 377 -6.13 12.53 -10.34
N LYS A 378 -5.82 11.76 -9.31
CA LYS A 378 -6.15 10.34 -9.21
C LYS A 378 -6.91 10.13 -7.92
N ILE A 379 -8.01 9.40 -7.98
CA ILE A 379 -8.71 8.88 -6.80
C ILE A 379 -8.45 7.37 -6.78
N ARG A 380 -8.10 6.81 -5.63
CA ARG A 380 -7.77 5.37 -5.48
C ARG A 380 -8.38 4.79 -4.21
N SER A 381 -8.67 3.50 -4.21
CA SER A 381 -9.12 2.82 -2.99
C SER A 381 -8.04 2.87 -1.91
N CYS A 382 -8.47 3.10 -0.66
CA CYS A 382 -7.61 3.02 0.51
C CYS A 382 -6.99 1.63 0.74
N ALA A 383 -7.57 0.56 0.18
CA ALA A 383 -6.98 -0.78 0.24
C ALA A 383 -5.72 -0.94 -0.67
N ALA A 384 -5.39 0.06 -1.49
CA ALA A 384 -4.21 0.09 -2.36
C ALA A 384 -3.09 1.03 -1.86
N SER A 385 -3.13 1.40 -0.57
CA SER A 385 -2.25 2.40 0.09
C SER A 385 -0.86 1.88 0.45
#